data_AF-A0A7J9PE90-F1
#
_entry.id   AF-A0A7J9PE90-F1
#
_cell.length_a   1.000
_cell.length_b   1.000
_cell.length_c   1.000
_cell.angle_alpha   90.00
_cell.angle_beta   90.00
_cell.angle_gamma   90.00
#
_symmetry.space_group_name_H-M   'P 1'
#
loop_
_entity.id
_entity.type
_entity.pdbx_description
1 polymer ?
#
loop_
_entity_poly.entity_id
_entity_poly.type
_entity_poly.pdbx_seq_one_letter_code
_entity_poly.pdbx_strand_id
1 'polypeptide(L)'
;MKKNYLFSIYLAITPLELRFFLHELAHLDSIDLDILSEVAHLEKNTKIRLTLTEEDKKIVEKYGKLTNSLLNYVILDHTDKVRV
;
A
#
# COMPACT_ATOMS: atom_id res chain seq x y z
N MET A 1 1.03 -23.11 -1.42
CA MET A 1 1.26 -22.62 -0.05
C MET A 1 0.65 -21.24 0.13
N LYS A 2 -0.10 -21.00 1.22
CA LYS A 2 -0.59 -19.67 1.59
C LYS A 2 0.61 -18.81 2.03
N LYS A 3 0.91 -17.72 1.32
CA LYS A 3 2.02 -16.81 1.64
C LYS A 3 1.45 -15.66 2.46
N ASN A 4 1.94 -15.50 3.69
CA ASN A 4 1.59 -14.36 4.52
C ASN A 4 2.61 -13.26 4.29
N TYR A 5 2.13 -12.03 4.09
CA TYR A 5 2.97 -10.85 3.92
C TYR A 5 2.69 -9.86 5.05
N LEU A 6 3.75 -9.26 5.60
CA LEU A 6 3.64 -8.26 6.65
C LEU A 6 3.82 -6.88 6.03
N PHE A 7 2.79 -6.06 6.09
CA PHE A 7 2.81 -4.67 5.64
C PHE A 7 3.01 -3.74 6.83
N SER A 8 3.72 -2.64 6.57
CA SER A 8 3.95 -1.55 7.51
C SER A 8 3.31 -0.27 6.96
N ILE A 9 2.26 0.19 7.60
CA ILE A 9 1.37 1.25 7.12
C ILE A 9 1.41 2.44 8.07
N TYR A 10 1.31 3.66 7.54
CA TYR A 10 1.27 4.89 8.35
C TYR A 10 -0.08 5.11 9.00
N LEU A 11 -1.17 4.73 8.31
CA LEU A 11 -2.54 4.89 8.77
C LEU A 11 -3.03 3.64 9.50
N ALA A 12 -3.87 3.83 10.51
CA ALA A 12 -4.60 2.74 11.17
C ALA A 12 -5.76 2.29 10.27
N ILE A 13 -5.57 1.17 9.56
CA ILE A 13 -6.57 0.59 8.66
C ILE A 13 -6.77 -0.91 8.95
N THR A 14 -7.90 -1.44 8.52
CA THR A 14 -8.24 -2.85 8.60
C THR A 14 -7.56 -3.67 7.49
N PRO A 15 -7.46 -5.00 7.64
CA PRO A 15 -6.96 -5.87 6.57
C PRO A 15 -7.80 -5.80 5.27
N LEU A 16 -9.09 -5.48 5.37
CA LEU A 16 -9.97 -5.33 4.21
C LEU A 16 -9.62 -4.05 3.43
N GLU A 17 -9.47 -2.93 4.12
CA GLU A 17 -9.05 -1.66 3.53
C GLU A 17 -7.63 -1.78 2.93
N LEU A 18 -6.71 -2.45 3.62
CA LEU A 18 -5.38 -2.72 3.09
C LEU A 18 -5.44 -3.47 1.74
N ARG A 19 -6.31 -4.49 1.64
CA ARG A 19 -6.49 -5.23 0.39
C ARG A 19 -7.07 -4.33 -0.69
N PHE A 20 -8.06 -3.51 -0.37
CA PHE A 20 -8.59 -2.51 -1.32
C PHE A 20 -7.46 -1.65 -1.91
N PHE A 21 -6.63 -1.03 -1.06
CA PHE A 21 -5.50 -0.20 -1.55
C PHE A 21 -4.42 -1.00 -2.30
N LEU A 22 -4.24 -2.28 -1.97
CA LEU A 22 -3.33 -3.15 -2.72
C LEU A 22 -3.82 -3.35 -4.16
N HIS A 23 -5.12 -3.48 -4.39
CA HIS A 23 -5.69 -3.56 -5.73
C HIS A 23 -5.62 -2.22 -6.46
N GLU A 24 -5.85 -1.09 -5.77
CA GLU A 24 -5.63 0.24 -6.36
C GLU A 24 -4.17 0.43 -6.83
N LEU A 25 -3.19 -0.09 -6.08
CA LEU A 25 -1.78 -0.09 -6.49
C LEU A 25 -1.51 -0.86 -7.80
N ALA A 26 -2.35 -1.82 -8.17
CA ALA A 26 -2.23 -2.51 -9.46
C ALA A 26 -2.47 -1.57 -10.65
N HIS A 27 -3.26 -0.51 -10.43
CA HIS A 27 -3.68 0.49 -11.41
C HIS A 27 -2.87 1.80 -11.34
N LEU A 28 -1.77 1.82 -10.56
CA LEU A 28 -0.92 3.00 -10.44
C LEU A 28 -0.09 3.20 -11.71
N ASP A 29 -0.49 4.19 -12.53
CA ASP A 29 0.16 4.52 -13.80
C ASP A 29 1.14 5.72 -13.70
N SER A 30 0.95 6.58 -12.71
CA SER A 30 1.80 7.76 -12.47
C SER A 30 1.97 8.02 -10.98
N ILE A 31 3.03 8.72 -10.62
CA ILE A 31 3.39 9.04 -9.24
C ILE A 31 3.63 10.53 -9.12
N ASP A 32 3.01 11.16 -8.13
CA ASP A 32 3.34 12.49 -7.66
C ASP A 32 4.56 12.42 -6.74
N LEU A 33 5.62 13.16 -7.07
CA LEU A 33 6.87 13.12 -6.33
C LEU A 33 6.74 13.79 -4.95
N ASP A 34 5.84 14.75 -4.77
CA ASP A 34 5.65 15.43 -3.50
C ASP A 34 4.99 14.48 -2.48
N ILE A 35 3.94 13.77 -2.91
CA ILE A 35 3.29 12.72 -2.10
C ILE A 35 4.29 11.58 -1.81
N LEU A 36 5.07 11.16 -2.79
CA LEU A 36 6.08 10.11 -2.58
C LEU A 36 7.13 10.53 -1.55
N SER A 37 7.59 11.78 -1.62
CA SER A 37 8.52 12.36 -0.66
C SER A 37 7.91 12.39 0.74
N GLU A 38 6.66 12.82 0.88
CA GLU A 38 5.95 12.80 2.15
C GLU A 38 5.88 11.39 2.75
N VAL A 39 5.51 10.39 1.94
CA VAL A 39 5.46 8.99 2.38
C VAL A 39 6.80 8.49 2.91
N ALA A 40 7.93 8.95 2.38
CA ALA A 40 9.24 8.56 2.89
C ALA A 40 9.45 8.98 4.36
N HIS A 41 8.83 10.10 4.77
CA HIS A 41 8.95 10.67 6.11
C HIS A 41 7.89 10.18 7.10
N LEU A 42 6.82 9.53 6.64
CA LEU A 42 5.77 9.01 7.52
C LEU A 42 6.25 7.84 8.39
N GLU A 43 5.89 7.85 9.68
CA GLU A 43 6.08 6.71 10.57
C GLU A 43 5.08 5.58 10.25
N LYS A 44 5.59 4.37 9.99
CA LYS A 44 4.79 3.22 9.52
C LYS A 44 4.62 2.18 10.62
N ASN A 45 3.96 2.63 11.70
CA ASN A 45 3.83 1.88 12.96
C ASN A 45 2.74 0.82 12.91
N THR A 46 1.76 0.95 12.01
CA THR A 46 0.68 -0.02 11.85
C THR A 46 1.17 -1.26 11.10
N LYS A 47 1.26 -2.41 11.78
CA LYS A 47 1.67 -3.67 11.17
C LYS A 47 0.45 -4.54 10.86
N ILE A 48 0.24 -4.86 9.59
CA ILE A 48 -0.89 -5.69 9.16
C ILE A 48 -0.35 -6.92 8.43
N ARG A 49 -0.77 -8.10 8.88
CA ARG A 49 -0.46 -9.36 8.22
C ARG A 49 -1.62 -9.74 7.30
N LEU A 50 -1.33 -9.89 6.01
CA LEU A 50 -2.31 -10.30 5.01
C LEU A 50 -1.93 -11.67 4.44
N THR A 51 -2.88 -12.61 4.41
CA THR A 51 -2.73 -13.83 3.62
C THR A 51 -3.04 -13.51 2.17
N LEU A 52 -2.01 -13.58 1.31
CA LEU A 52 -2.12 -13.17 -0.08
C LEU A 52 -2.91 -14.17 -0.92
N THR A 53 -3.87 -13.68 -1.69
CA THR A 53 -4.47 -14.39 -2.83
C THR A 53 -3.45 -14.53 -3.98
N GLU A 54 -3.77 -15.27 -5.03
CA GLU A 54 -2.92 -15.32 -6.22
C GLU A 54 -2.85 -13.96 -6.95
N GLU A 55 -3.90 -13.15 -6.86
CA GLU A 55 -3.90 -11.78 -7.43
C GLU A 55 -3.05 -10.84 -6.58
N ASP A 56 -3.21 -10.87 -5.25
CA ASP A 56 -2.39 -10.08 -4.33
C ASP A 56 -0.89 -10.36 -4.56
N LYS A 57 -0.53 -11.63 -4.78
CA LYS A 57 0.87 -12.03 -5.05
C LYS A 57 1.42 -11.38 -6.31
N LYS A 58 0.66 -11.33 -7.40
CA LYS A 58 1.11 -10.69 -8.66
C LYS A 58 1.47 -9.22 -8.43
N ILE A 59 0.68 -8.53 -7.62
CA ILE A 59 0.90 -7.12 -7.29
C ILE A 59 2.18 -6.97 -6.45
N VAL A 60 2.31 -7.76 -5.38
CA VAL A 60 3.51 -7.73 -4.52
C VAL A 60 4.77 -8.13 -5.30
N GLU A 61 4.69 -9.07 -6.23
CA GLU A 61 5.81 -9.51 -7.06
C GLU A 61 6.19 -8.48 -8.14
N LYS A 62 5.21 -7.80 -8.74
CA LYS A 62 5.43 -6.71 -9.71
C LYS A 62 6.30 -5.60 -9.13
N TYR A 63 6.02 -5.16 -7.90
CA TYR A 63 6.72 -4.03 -7.27
C TYR A 63 7.80 -4.46 -6.27
N GLY A 64 7.83 -5.72 -5.86
CA GLY A 64 8.85 -6.30 -4.99
C GLY A 64 9.03 -5.50 -3.69
N LYS A 65 10.25 -5.03 -3.45
CA LYS A 65 10.62 -4.28 -2.23
C LYS A 65 9.89 -2.93 -2.12
N LEU A 66 9.49 -2.34 -3.25
CA LEU A 66 8.81 -1.04 -3.27
C LEU A 66 7.33 -1.13 -2.90
N THR A 67 6.74 -2.34 -2.91
CA THR A 67 5.32 -2.57 -2.62
C THR A 67 4.85 -1.84 -1.36
N ASN A 68 5.62 -1.91 -0.27
CA ASN A 68 5.20 -1.28 0.98
C ASN A 68 5.17 0.26 0.87
N SER A 69 6.19 0.86 0.25
CA SER A 69 6.24 2.32 0.06
C SER A 69 5.14 2.80 -0.88
N LEU A 70 4.96 2.12 -2.01
CA LEU A 70 3.92 2.47 -2.99
C LEU A 70 2.50 2.24 -2.45
N LEU A 71 2.31 1.24 -1.60
CA LEU A 71 1.03 1.05 -0.94
C LEU A 71 0.70 2.20 0.01
N ASN A 72 1.68 2.69 0.78
CA ASN A 72 1.50 3.89 1.61
C ASN A 72 1.26 5.15 0.76
N TYR A 73 1.89 5.25 -0.41
CA TYR A 73 1.60 6.31 -1.40
C TYR A 73 0.14 6.26 -1.84
N VAL A 74 -0.36 5.11 -2.27
CA VAL A 74 -1.74 4.96 -2.73
C VAL A 74 -2.74 5.30 -1.62
N ILE A 75 -2.44 4.92 -0.38
CA ILE A 75 -3.27 5.28 0.78
C ILE A 75 -3.28 6.81 0.97
N LEU A 76 -2.11 7.46 0.97
CA LEU A 76 -2.01 8.91 1.17
C LEU A 76 -2.73 9.68 0.06
N ASP A 77 -2.42 9.35 -1.20
CA ASP A 77 -3.03 9.94 -2.39
C ASP A 77 -4.57 9.81 -2.38
N HIS A 78 -5.10 8.65 -1.95
CA HIS A 78 -6.54 8.48 -1.79
C HIS A 78 -7.12 9.32 -0.64
N THR A 79 -6.44 9.38 0.51
CA THR A 79 -6.95 10.13 1.66
C THR A 79 -6.96 11.63 1.44
N ASP A 80 -5.97 12.17 0.72
CA ASP A 80 -5.92 13.61 0.43
C ASP A 80 -6.94 14.01 -0.63
N LYS A 81 -7.20 13.16 -1.64
CA LYS A 81 -8.27 13.40 -2.62
C LYS A 81 -9.67 13.43 -2.02
N VAL A 82 -9.90 12.79 -0.87
CA VAL A 82 -11.19 12.82 -0.15
C VAL A 82 -11.33 14.05 0.74
N ARG A 83 -10.24 14.79 1.00
CA ARG A 83 -10.24 16.01 1.83
C ARG A 83 -10.47 17.30 1.04
N VAL A 84 -10.53 17.24 -0.29
CA VAL A 84 -10.79 18.37 -1.19
C VAL A 84 -12.27 18.49 -1.52
#